data_AF-A0A2V8LSN3-F1
#
_entry.id   AF-A0A2V8LSN3-F1
#
_cell.length_a   1.000
_cell.length_b   1.000
_cell.length_c   1.000
_cell.angle_alpha   90.00
_cell.angle_beta   90.00
_cell.angle_gamma   90.00
#
_symmetry.space_group_name_H-M   'P 1'
#
loop_
_entity.id
_entity.type
_entity.pdbx_description
1 polymer ?
#
loop_
_entity_poly.entity_id
_entity_poly.type
_entity_poly.pdbx_seq_one_letter_code
_entity_poly.pdbx_strand_id
1 'polypeptide(L)' 'MSEENKALMRRWFEEVWNKGRAEAIPEMFADEGIAHGLSDDPASPLRGPAGFQPFHAQFREAFPNIEVIVEDQ' A
#
# COMPACT_ATOMS: atom_id res chain seq x y z
N MET A 1 17.44 5.00 -6.21
CA MET A 1 16.74 5.31 -4.94
C MET A 1 17.71 5.15 -3.79
N SER A 2 17.52 5.84 -2.67
CA SER A 2 18.29 5.59 -1.44
C SER A 2 18.03 4.18 -0.92
N GLU A 3 19.03 3.54 -0.31
CA GLU A 3 18.87 2.24 0.35
C GLU A 3 17.80 2.27 1.44
N GLU A 4 17.61 3.42 2.09
CA GLU A 4 16.53 3.65 3.06
C GLU A 4 15.14 3.56 2.42
N ASN A 5 14.96 4.17 1.24
CA ASN A 5 13.69 4.10 0.53
C ASN A 5 13.38 2.69 0.05
N LYS A 6 14.40 1.94 -0.40
CA LYS A 6 14.24 0.53 -0.77
C LYS A 6 13.83 -0.31 0.45
N ALA A 7 14.48 -0.11 1.59
CA ALA A 7 14.13 -0.79 2.84
C ALA A 7 12.68 -0.46 3.28
N LEU A 8 12.27 0.80 3.19
CA LEU A 8 10.89 1.21 3.46
C LEU A 8 9.90 0.49 2.54
N MET A 9 10.16 0.43 1.24
CA MET A 9 9.28 -0.24 0.29
C MET A 9 9.20 -1.76 0.51
N ARG A 10 10.31 -2.43 0.88
CA ARG A 10 10.26 -3.85 1.26
C ARG A 10 9.36 -4.08 2.46
N ARG A 11 9.50 -3.24 3.50
CA ARG A 11 8.66 -3.31 4.69
C ARG A 11 7.19 -3.02 4.35
N TRP A 12 6.92 -2.08 3.44
CA TRP A 12 5.59 -1.78 2.96
C TRP A 12 4.91 -3.03 2.38
N PHE A 13 5.54 -3.71 1.43
CA PHE A 13 4.98 -4.93 0.83
C PHE A 13 4.81 -6.06 1.84
N GLU A 14 5.79 -6.27 2.71
CA GLU A 14 5.72 -7.33 3.71
C GLU A 14 4.61 -7.11 4.75
N GLU A 15 4.54 -5.92 5.34
CA GLU A 15 3.60 -5.66 6.43
C GLU A 15 2.17 -5.41 5.92
N VAL A 16 2.01 -4.57 4.89
CA VAL A 16 0.67 -4.18 4.40
C VAL A 16 0.07 -5.30 3.55
N TRP A 17 0.84 -5.91 2.67
CA TRP A 17 0.32 -6.86 1.69
C TRP A 17 0.48 -8.31 2.13
N ASN A 18 1.68 -8.77 2.46
CA ASN A 18 1.89 -10.20 2.78
C ASN A 18 1.27 -10.57 4.14
N LYS A 19 1.52 -9.79 5.19
CA LYS A 19 0.92 -10.00 6.52
C LYS A 19 -0.49 -9.45 6.65
N GLY A 20 -0.93 -8.61 5.70
CA GLY A 20 -2.25 -8.01 5.71
C GLY A 20 -2.50 -7.01 6.85
N ARG A 21 -1.45 -6.45 7.44
CA ARG A 21 -1.53 -5.57 8.62
C ARG A 21 -1.99 -4.17 8.22
N ALA A 22 -3.29 -3.92 8.28
CA ALA A 22 -3.88 -2.64 7.91
C ALA A 22 -3.35 -1.47 8.78
N GLU A 23 -2.97 -1.75 10.03
CA GLU A 23 -2.39 -0.76 10.96
C GLU A 23 -1.02 -0.26 10.50
N ALA A 24 -0.32 -1.00 9.63
CA ALA A 24 0.95 -0.58 9.05
C ALA A 24 0.80 0.53 8.00
N ILE A 25 -0.41 0.75 7.47
CA ILE A 25 -0.70 1.78 6.47
C ILE A 25 -0.41 3.19 7.01
N PRO A 26 -1.02 3.65 8.14
CA PRO A 26 -0.73 4.97 8.68
C PRO A 26 0.70 5.13 9.24
N GLU A 27 1.45 4.05 9.44
CA GLU A 27 2.86 4.14 9.86
C GLU A 27 3.83 4.48 8.73
N MET A 28 3.47 4.15 7.48
CA MET A 28 4.39 4.22 6.33
C MET A 28 3.83 5.02 5.14
N PHE A 29 2.52 5.18 5.05
CA PHE A 29 1.87 5.99 4.02
C PHE A 29 1.71 7.42 4.54
N ALA A 30 2.29 8.39 3.85
CA ALA A 30 2.24 9.80 4.25
C ALA A 30 0.79 10.34 4.25
N ASP A 31 0.46 11.22 5.21
CA ASP A 31 -0.88 11.81 5.33
C ASP A 31 -1.37 12.48 4.03
N GLU A 32 -0.47 13.16 3.32
CA GLU A 32 -0.73 13.80 2.02
C GLU A 32 -0.28 12.96 0.81
N GLY A 33 0.06 11.69 1.04
CA GLY A 33 0.47 10.77 -0.02
C GLY A 33 -0.66 10.52 -1.02
N ILE A 34 -0.30 10.34 -2.29
CA ILE A 34 -1.25 10.10 -3.37
C ILE A 34 -0.98 8.73 -3.97
N ALA A 35 -1.98 7.84 -3.94
CA ALA A 35 -1.92 6.56 -4.64
C ALA A 35 -2.63 6.67 -5.99
N HIS A 36 -1.85 6.58 -7.07
CA HIS A 36 -2.33 6.67 -8.43
C HIS A 36 -2.78 5.30 -8.96
N GLY A 37 -3.81 5.28 -9.81
CA GLY A 37 -4.27 4.07 -10.51
C GLY A 37 -5.12 3.10 -9.69
N LEU A 38 -5.48 3.46 -8.45
CA LEU A 38 -6.32 2.65 -7.55
C LEU A 38 -7.75 3.18 -7.40
N SER A 39 -8.09 4.24 -8.13
CA SER A 39 -9.43 4.84 -8.19
C SER A 39 -9.97 4.65 -9.60
N ASP A 40 -11.28 4.43 -9.71
CA ASP A 40 -12.00 4.35 -10.98
C ASP A 40 -11.98 5.68 -11.75
N ASP A 41 -11.81 6.80 -11.03
CA ASP A 41 -11.64 8.12 -11.60
C ASP A 41 -10.17 8.56 -11.53
N PRO A 42 -9.46 8.63 -12.67
CA PRO A 42 -8.08 9.14 -12.73
C PRO A 42 -7.92 10.58 -12.22
N ALA A 43 -8.98 11.39 -12.26
CA ALA A 43 -8.96 12.75 -11.72
C ALA A 43 -9.10 12.81 -10.19
N SER A 44 -9.45 11.69 -9.56
CA SER A 44 -9.69 11.57 -8.11
C SER A 44 -8.89 10.39 -7.51
N PRO A 45 -7.56 10.53 -7.39
CA PRO A 45 -6.72 9.48 -6.80
C PRO A 45 -6.97 9.34 -5.29
N LEU A 46 -6.62 8.19 -4.73
CA LEU A 46 -6.72 7.96 -3.28
C LEU A 46 -5.67 8.82 -2.56
N ARG A 47 -6.10 9.47 -1.48
CA ARG A 47 -5.27 10.39 -0.68
C ARG A 47 -5.13 9.91 0.75
N GLY A 48 -3.88 9.86 1.20
CA GLY A 48 -3.50 9.51 2.55
C GLY A 48 -3.92 8.10 3.00
N PRO A 49 -3.61 7.74 4.26
CA PRO A 49 -4.03 6.48 4.85
C PRO A 49 -5.54 6.26 4.82
N ALA A 50 -6.33 7.31 5.09
CA ALA A 50 -7.78 7.24 5.16
C ALA A 50 -8.42 6.90 3.81
N GLY A 51 -7.87 7.42 2.71
CA GLY A 51 -8.33 7.06 1.36
C GLY A 51 -7.87 5.66 0.93
N PHE A 52 -6.71 5.20 1.40
CA PHE A 52 -6.13 3.92 0.99
C PHE A 52 -6.71 2.70 1.75
N GLN A 53 -7.04 2.84 3.03
CA GLN A 53 -7.50 1.72 3.87
C GLN A 53 -8.74 0.99 3.34
N PRO A 54 -9.82 1.66 2.86
CA PRO A 54 -10.98 0.97 2.30
C PRO A 54 -10.62 0.12 1.08
N PHE A 55 -9.74 0.64 0.21
CA PHE A 55 -9.25 -0.09 -0.95
C PHE A 55 -8.46 -1.33 -0.53
N HIS A 56 -7.53 -1.20 0.42
CA HIS A 56 -6.76 -2.32 0.95
C HIS A 56 -7.65 -3.43 1.52
N ALA A 57 -8.67 -3.06 2.31
CA ALA A 57 -9.61 -4.02 2.89
C ALA A 57 -10.38 -4.78 1.81
N GLN A 58 -10.93 -4.08 0.82
CA GLN A 58 -11.63 -4.70 -0.31
C GLN A 58 -10.72 -5.62 -1.12
N PHE A 59 -9.48 -5.19 -1.38
CA PHE A 59 -8.54 -5.96 -2.16
C PHE A 59 -8.13 -7.26 -1.44
N ARG A 60 -7.90 -7.19 -0.13
CA ARG A 60 -7.61 -8.37 0.69
C ARG A 60 -8.78 -9.32 0.83
N GLU A 61 -10.01 -8.83 0.84
CA GLU A 61 -11.20 -9.68 0.81
C GLU A 61 -11.28 -10.48 -0.50
N ALA A 62 -11.00 -9.84 -1.63
CA ALA A 62 -10.97 -10.49 -2.94
C ALA A 62 -9.79 -11.47 -3.11
N PHE A 63 -8.63 -11.16 -2.51
CA PHE A 63 -7.40 -11.95 -2.61
C PHE A 63 -6.81 -12.26 -1.23
N PRO A 64 -7.45 -13.15 -0.44
CA PRO A 64 -7.07 -13.37 0.96
C PRO A 64 -5.68 -13.97 1.15
N ASN A 65 -5.20 -14.71 0.15
CA ASN A 65 -3.90 -15.39 0.14
C ASN A 65 -2.88 -14.71 -0.79
N ILE A 66 -3.03 -13.41 -1.04
CA ILE A 66 -2.05 -12.69 -1.87
C ILE A 66 -0.66 -12.72 -1.24
N GLU A 67 0.34 -12.99 -2.07
CA GLU A 67 1.76 -12.88 -1.75
C GLU A 67 2.42 -11.99 -2.80
N VAL A 68 3.15 -10.98 -2.34
CA VAL A 68 3.92 -10.06 -3.15
C VAL A 68 5.40 -10.40 -3.00
N ILE A 69 6.02 -10.82 -4.11
CA ILE A 69 7.45 -11.10 -4.20
C ILE A 69 8.11 -9.93 -4.91
N VAL A 70 9.08 -9.31 -4.24
CA VAL A 70 9.87 -8.21 -4.80
C VAL A 70 11.12 -8.78 -5.47
N GLU A 71 11.19 -8.71 -6.79
CA GLU A 71 12.32 -9.24 -7.57
C GLU A 71 13.48 -8.25 -7.72
N ASP A 72 13.18 -6.96 -7.89
CA ASP A 72 14.18 -5.88 -8.08
C ASP A 72 13.69 -4.54 -7.48
N GLN A 73 14.63 -3.69 -7.03
CA GLN A 73 14.37 -2.38 -6.40
C GLN A 73 15.53 -1.38 -6.56
#